data_AF-A0A4Q2Y9W6-F1
#
_entry.id   AF-A0A4Q2Y9W6-F1
#
_cell.length_a   1.000
_cell.length_b   1.000
_cell.length_c   1.000
_cell.angle_alpha   90.00
_cell.angle_beta   90.00
_cell.angle_gamma   90.00
#
_symmetry.space_group_name_H-M   'P 1'
#
loop_
_entity.id
_entity.type
_entity.pdbx_description
1 polymer ?
#
loop_
_entity_poly.entity_id
_entity_poly.type
_entity_poly.pdbx_seq_one_letter_code
_entity_poly.pdbx_strand_id
1 'polypeptide(L)'
;MPTELPPPRGSVPPAHRVTFDESPLSNLAAGTRRCLRMAGLGRMCSWLVVAVCAIIAIDLSSVLSPVVRTAAGILILLVAAFLFIRHLWQTPRKITTEGVTREVEAAHPDFGQLLSTARDPSLSSPSVSPVLRNELYRRAGETLATLDLKRNLPRRPVRQWLVASVLALLGFLFLMTSNREAPVALKRLVAPFAGVTYTQVADTTPDRTFDRTRLPRIEATVTGRPAETVMVTIA
;
A
#
# COMPACT_ATOMS: atom_id res chain seq x y z
N MET A 1 49.60 -59.57 40.70
CA MET A 1 48.54 -58.62 41.12
C MET A 1 48.06 -57.89 39.88
N PRO A 2 46.82 -58.11 39.43
CA PRO A 2 46.29 -57.44 38.24
C PRO A 2 46.02 -55.97 38.54
N THR A 3 46.55 -55.09 37.70
CA THR A 3 46.42 -53.64 37.80
C THR A 3 45.05 -53.25 37.22
N GLU A 4 44.07 -52.98 38.09
CA GLU A 4 42.78 -52.43 37.66
C GLU A 4 42.98 -51.02 37.08
N LEU A 5 42.62 -50.85 35.81
CA LEU A 5 42.57 -49.55 35.16
C LEU A 5 41.39 -48.74 35.73
N PRO A 6 41.59 -47.45 36.07
CA PRO A 6 40.53 -46.61 36.60
C PRO A 6 39.40 -46.45 35.57
N PRO A 7 38.14 -46.39 36.03
CA PRO A 7 36.98 -46.26 35.15
C PRO A 7 37.07 -44.98 34.32
N PRO A 8 36.59 -45.00 33.07
CA PRO A 8 36.61 -43.84 32.18
C PRO A 8 35.89 -42.66 32.84
N ARG A 9 36.61 -41.54 32.98
CA ARG A 9 36.07 -40.29 33.51
C ARG A 9 34.81 -39.90 32.74
N GLY A 10 33.79 -39.50 33.50
CA GLY A 10 32.41 -39.35 33.09
C GLY A 10 32.19 -38.67 31.74
N SER A 11 31.12 -39.10 31.08
CA SER A 11 30.56 -38.47 29.89
C SER A 11 30.44 -36.96 30.12
N VAL A 12 31.20 -36.19 29.35
CA VAL A 12 31.05 -34.74 29.28
C VAL A 12 29.60 -34.46 28.91
N PRO A 13 28.84 -33.69 29.71
CA PRO A 13 27.45 -33.36 29.37
C PRO A 13 27.43 -32.74 27.96
N PRO A 14 26.43 -33.07 27.13
CA PRO A 14 26.36 -32.57 25.76
C PRO A 14 26.46 -31.05 25.79
N ALA A 15 27.55 -30.52 25.23
CA ALA A 15 27.80 -29.09 25.21
C ALA A 15 26.57 -28.39 24.61
N HIS A 16 25.91 -27.56 25.41
CA HIS A 16 24.73 -26.82 24.99
C HIS A 16 25.15 -25.96 23.79
N ARG A 17 24.61 -26.26 22.60
CA ARG A 17 24.92 -25.52 21.38
C ARG A 17 24.29 -24.14 21.51
N VAL A 18 25.09 -23.17 21.95
CA VAL A 18 24.72 -21.75 21.91
C VAL A 18 24.58 -21.36 20.44
N THR A 19 23.35 -21.05 20.04
CA THR A 19 23.04 -20.53 18.71
C THR A 19 22.84 -19.02 18.81
N PHE A 20 23.25 -18.29 17.78
CA PHE A 20 23.01 -16.86 17.71
C PHE A 20 21.51 -16.59 17.59
N ASP A 21 20.96 -15.79 18.49
CA ASP A 21 19.55 -15.42 18.44
C ASP A 21 19.31 -14.38 17.33
N GLU A 22 18.88 -14.87 16.16
CA GLU A 22 18.50 -14.02 15.02
C GLU A 22 17.13 -13.35 15.17
N SER A 23 16.39 -13.63 16.25
CA SER A 23 15.02 -13.11 16.44
C SER A 23 14.93 -11.59 16.35
N PRO A 24 15.85 -10.76 16.87
CA PRO A 24 15.66 -9.32 16.84
C PRO A 24 15.94 -8.73 15.44
N LEU A 25 16.89 -9.29 14.68
CA LEU A 25 17.16 -8.90 13.30
C LEU A 25 16.02 -9.31 12.35
N SER A 26 15.48 -10.52 12.52
CA SER A 26 14.33 -10.99 11.74
C SER A 26 13.07 -10.19 12.05
N ASN A 27 12.84 -9.83 13.32
CA ASN A 27 11.79 -8.91 13.75
C ASN A 27 11.96 -7.51 13.16
N LEU A 28 13.18 -6.97 13.12
CA LEU A 28 13.46 -5.69 12.46
C LEU A 28 13.16 -5.78 10.96
N ALA A 29 13.65 -6.81 10.27
CA ALA A 29 13.37 -7.01 8.84
C ALA A 29 11.86 -7.17 8.56
N ALA A 30 11.12 -7.87 9.42
CA ALA A 30 9.66 -7.93 9.34
C ALA A 30 9.01 -6.56 9.56
N GLY A 31 9.49 -5.78 10.53
CA GLY A 31 9.06 -4.41 10.80
C GLY A 31 9.28 -3.47 9.62
N THR A 32 10.48 -3.51 9.01
CA THR A 32 10.82 -2.73 7.81
C THR A 32 9.93 -3.12 6.63
N ARG A 33 9.68 -4.42 6.41
CA ARG A 33 8.74 -4.90 5.40
C ARG A 33 7.31 -4.37 5.62
N ARG A 34 6.82 -4.35 6.87
CA ARG A 34 5.52 -3.77 7.22
C ARG A 34 5.48 -2.26 6.93
N CYS A 35 6.51 -1.52 7.31
CA CYS A 35 6.60 -0.08 7.05
C CYS A 35 6.58 0.21 5.54
N LEU A 36 7.37 -0.52 4.74
CA LEU A 36 7.40 -0.35 3.29
C LEU A 36 6.06 -0.71 2.63
N ARG A 37 5.35 -1.73 3.11
CA ARG A 37 3.99 -2.04 2.66
C ARG A 37 3.02 -0.90 2.96
N MET A 38 3.06 -0.33 4.17
CA MET A 38 2.23 0.81 4.54
C MET A 38 2.53 2.05 3.69
N ALA A 39 3.82 2.36 3.46
CA ALA A 39 4.21 3.44 2.57
C ALA A 39 3.76 3.18 1.12
N GLY A 40 3.90 1.93 0.64
CA GLY A 40 3.43 1.50 -0.67
C GLY A 40 1.91 1.64 -0.83
N LEU A 41 1.15 1.27 0.20
CA LEU A 41 -0.31 1.43 0.24
C LEU A 41 -0.70 2.91 0.19
N GLY A 42 -0.09 3.76 1.02
CA GLY A 42 -0.34 5.21 0.99
C GLY A 42 0.00 5.83 -0.38
N ARG A 43 1.11 5.42 -0.98
CA ARG A 43 1.46 5.82 -2.35
C ARG A 43 0.38 5.40 -3.35
N MET A 44 -0.08 4.15 -3.30
CA MET A 44 -1.12 3.66 -4.20
C MET A 44 -2.44 4.42 -4.02
N CYS A 45 -2.88 4.63 -2.78
CA CYS A 45 -4.11 5.37 -2.48
C CYS A 45 -4.05 6.82 -2.97
N SER A 46 -2.95 7.54 -2.68
CA SER A 46 -2.78 8.93 -3.15
C SER A 46 -2.83 9.04 -4.66
N TRP A 47 -2.10 8.19 -5.40
CA TRP A 47 -2.14 8.18 -6.87
C TRP A 47 -3.52 7.84 -7.43
N LEU A 48 -4.22 6.87 -6.84
CA LEU A 48 -5.55 6.48 -7.26
C LEU A 48 -6.55 7.64 -7.11
N VAL A 49 -6.53 8.30 -5.96
CA VAL A 49 -7.41 9.45 -5.69
C VAL A 49 -7.12 10.59 -6.67
N VAL A 50 -5.85 10.90 -6.91
CA VAL A 50 -5.45 11.94 -7.87
C VAL A 50 -5.91 11.60 -9.29
N ALA A 51 -5.73 10.35 -9.73
CA ALA A 51 -6.16 9.90 -11.06
C ALA A 51 -7.68 10.01 -11.23
N VAL A 52 -8.46 9.59 -10.22
CA VAL A 52 -9.92 9.71 -10.22
C VAL A 52 -10.34 11.18 -10.26
N CYS A 53 -9.72 12.05 -9.45
CA CYS A 53 -9.98 13.49 -9.48
C CYS A 53 -9.70 14.09 -10.86
N ALA A 54 -8.59 13.71 -11.49
CA ALA A 54 -8.21 14.20 -12.81
C ALA A 54 -9.24 13.81 -13.88
N ILE A 55 -9.71 12.56 -13.88
CA ILE A 55 -10.74 12.13 -14.83
C ILE A 55 -12.07 12.84 -14.57
N ILE A 56 -12.46 13.02 -13.31
CA ILE A 56 -13.66 13.80 -12.97
C ILE A 56 -13.54 15.22 -13.51
N ALA A 57 -12.40 15.88 -13.29
CA ALA A 57 -12.18 17.24 -13.78
C ALA A 57 -12.26 17.31 -15.32
N ILE A 58 -11.66 16.35 -16.03
CA ILE A 58 -11.73 16.23 -17.49
C ILE A 58 -13.17 15.94 -17.95
N ASP A 59 -13.91 15.08 -17.24
CA ASP A 59 -15.28 14.77 -17.58
C ASP A 59 -16.23 15.96 -17.40
N LEU A 60 -15.97 16.78 -16.39
CA LEU A 60 -16.69 18.02 -16.15
C LEU A 60 -16.40 19.05 -17.26
N SER A 61 -15.17 19.14 -17.76
CA SER A 61 -14.83 20.10 -18.83
C SER A 61 -15.27 19.66 -20.22
N SER A 62 -15.17 18.37 -20.52
CA SER A 62 -15.22 17.87 -21.90
C SER A 62 -16.34 16.88 -22.18
N VAL A 63 -17.13 16.49 -21.17
CA VAL A 63 -18.27 15.54 -21.30
C VAL A 63 -17.84 14.28 -22.05
N LEU A 64 -17.03 13.44 -21.41
CA LEU A 64 -16.42 12.29 -22.08
C LEU A 64 -17.48 11.32 -22.63
N SER A 65 -17.16 10.60 -23.70
CA SER A 65 -18.02 9.50 -24.16
C SER A 65 -17.93 8.32 -23.17
N PRO A 66 -18.97 7.45 -23.09
CA PRO A 66 -18.93 6.23 -22.27
C PRO A 66 -17.72 5.34 -22.56
N VAL A 67 -17.31 5.26 -23.83
CA VAL A 67 -16.14 4.49 -24.27
C VAL A 67 -14.86 5.06 -23.65
N VAL A 68 -14.67 6.38 -23.71
CA VAL A 68 -13.47 7.03 -23.15
C VAL A 68 -13.44 6.89 -21.62
N ARG A 69 -14.59 7.02 -20.93
CA ARG A 69 -14.66 6.76 -19.48
C ARG A 69 -14.28 5.33 -19.13
N THR A 70 -14.77 4.37 -19.91
CA THR A 70 -14.46 2.95 -19.71
C THR A 70 -12.97 2.69 -19.91
N ALA A 71 -12.39 3.21 -20.99
CA ALA A 71 -10.95 3.10 -21.25
C ALA A 71 -10.11 3.73 -20.12
N ALA A 72 -10.52 4.91 -19.63
CA ALA A 72 -9.83 5.57 -18.53
C ALA A 72 -9.97 4.81 -17.20
N GLY A 73 -11.13 4.22 -16.92
CA GLY A 73 -11.35 3.33 -15.78
C GLY A 73 -10.46 2.08 -15.84
N ILE A 74 -10.37 1.42 -16.99
CA ILE A 74 -9.47 0.28 -17.22
C ILE A 74 -8.01 0.70 -17.00
N LEU A 75 -7.60 1.86 -17.54
CA LEU A 75 -6.26 2.38 -17.35
C LEU A 75 -5.93 2.60 -15.86
N ILE A 76 -6.86 3.19 -15.08
CA ILE A 76 -6.69 3.33 -13.63
C ILE A 76 -6.48 1.96 -12.98
N LEU A 77 -7.30 0.96 -13.32
CA LEU A 77 -7.20 -0.38 -12.75
C LEU A 77 -5.86 -1.05 -13.09
N LEU A 78 -5.39 -0.92 -14.33
CA LEU A 78 -4.08 -1.44 -14.75
C LEU A 78 -2.93 -0.76 -14.00
N VAL A 79 -2.98 0.57 -13.87
CA VAL A 79 -1.98 1.33 -13.09
C VAL A 79 -2.03 0.94 -11.61
N ALA A 80 -3.22 0.78 -11.03
CA ALA A 80 -3.38 0.34 -9.64
C ALA A 80 -2.81 -1.08 -9.44
N ALA A 81 -3.09 -2.01 -10.34
CA ALA A 81 -2.54 -3.36 -10.32
C ALA A 81 -1.02 -3.36 -10.44
N PHE A 82 -0.46 -2.55 -11.35
CA PHE A 82 0.98 -2.37 -11.50
C PHE A 82 1.63 -1.82 -10.22
N LEU A 83 1.05 -0.77 -9.62
CA LEU A 83 1.53 -0.19 -8.37
C LEU A 83 1.44 -1.19 -7.21
N PHE A 84 0.37 -1.98 -7.16
CA PHE A 84 0.20 -3.05 -6.17
C PHE A 84 1.31 -4.10 -6.29
N ILE A 85 1.56 -4.62 -7.49
CA ILE A 85 2.64 -5.60 -7.73
C ILE A 85 4.01 -5.00 -7.38
N ARG A 86 4.29 -3.78 -7.84
CA ARG A 86 5.59 -3.14 -7.61
C ARG A 86 5.83 -2.85 -6.12
N HIS A 87 4.87 -2.26 -5.43
CA HIS A 87 5.07 -1.70 -4.09
C HIS A 87 4.64 -2.62 -2.95
N LEU A 88 3.55 -3.37 -3.09
CA LEU A 88 3.10 -4.29 -2.05
C LEU A 88 3.71 -5.69 -2.18
N TRP A 89 4.05 -6.11 -3.40
CA TRP A 89 4.58 -7.45 -3.65
C TRP A 89 6.11 -7.48 -3.82
N GLN A 90 6.65 -6.75 -4.79
CA GLN A 90 8.08 -6.84 -5.12
C GLN A 90 8.98 -6.13 -4.09
N THR A 91 8.63 -4.90 -3.69
CA THR A 91 9.49 -4.10 -2.80
C THR A 91 9.76 -4.78 -1.44
N PRO A 92 8.77 -5.34 -0.73
CA PRO A 92 9.01 -6.00 0.55
C PRO A 92 9.75 -7.33 0.42
N ARG A 93 9.67 -8.01 -0.74
CA ARG A 93 10.40 -9.27 -1.01
C ARG A 93 11.91 -9.06 -1.15
N LYS A 94 12.35 -7.86 -1.55
CA LYS A 94 13.77 -7.52 -1.67
C LYS A 94 14.46 -7.29 -0.31
N ILE A 95 13.70 -7.15 0.78
CA ILE A 95 14.26 -6.98 2.11
C ILE A 95 14.66 -8.33 2.67
N THR A 96 15.96 -8.60 2.63
CA THR A 96 16.61 -9.74 3.27
C THR A 96 17.12 -9.35 4.65
N THR A 97 17.24 -10.32 5.54
CA THR A 97 17.88 -10.13 6.85
C THR A 97 19.32 -9.65 6.70
N GLU A 98 20.06 -10.18 5.73
CA GLU A 98 21.43 -9.72 5.39
C GLU A 98 21.49 -8.24 5.00
N GLY A 99 20.55 -7.78 4.18
CA GLY A 99 20.47 -6.37 3.81
C GLY A 99 20.24 -5.47 5.02
N VAL A 100 19.36 -5.89 5.93
CA VAL A 100 19.08 -5.16 7.18
C VAL A 100 20.30 -5.18 8.10
N THR A 101 21.00 -6.31 8.23
CA THR A 101 22.23 -6.39 9.02
C THR A 101 23.27 -5.39 8.51
N ARG A 102 23.51 -5.36 7.20
CA ARG A 102 24.45 -4.40 6.58
C ARG A 102 24.01 -2.96 6.77
N GLU A 103 22.71 -2.67 6.70
CA GLU A 103 22.19 -1.33 6.93
C GLU A 103 22.36 -0.88 8.39
N VAL A 104 22.18 -1.79 9.35
CA VAL A 104 22.43 -1.53 10.78
C VAL A 104 23.92 -1.30 11.04
N GLU A 105 24.80 -2.13 10.47
CA GLU A 105 26.26 -1.94 10.56
C GLU A 105 26.72 -0.64 9.90
N ALA A 106 26.15 -0.28 8.75
CA ALA A 106 26.45 1.00 8.09
C ALA A 106 25.99 2.21 8.90
N ALA A 107 24.87 2.10 9.64
CA ALA A 107 24.37 3.15 10.52
C ALA A 107 25.18 3.29 11.82
N HIS A 108 25.92 2.25 12.21
CA HIS A 108 26.68 2.18 13.44
C HIS A 108 28.10 1.65 13.16
N PRO A 109 29.00 2.51 12.66
CA PRO A 109 30.34 2.09 12.23
C PRO A 109 31.16 1.45 13.36
N ASP A 110 30.85 1.75 14.63
CA ASP A 110 31.47 1.17 15.82
C ASP A 110 31.30 -0.36 15.90
N PHE A 111 30.29 -0.92 15.23
CA PHE A 111 30.07 -2.36 15.18
C PHE A 111 30.91 -3.05 14.11
N GLY A 112 31.45 -2.30 13.14
CA GLY A 112 32.18 -2.87 12.01
C GLY A 112 31.37 -3.96 11.28
N GLN A 113 31.90 -5.18 11.26
CA GLN A 113 31.26 -6.35 10.66
C GLN A 113 30.82 -7.39 11.71
N LEU A 114 30.60 -6.97 12.96
CA LEU A 114 30.29 -7.87 14.08
C LEU A 114 29.04 -8.73 13.82
N LEU A 115 27.96 -8.13 13.33
CA LEU A 115 26.67 -8.80 13.13
C LEU A 115 26.68 -9.68 11.88
N SER A 116 27.32 -9.20 10.81
CA SER A 116 27.55 -9.97 9.59
C SER A 116 28.42 -11.18 9.86
N THR A 117 29.48 -11.02 10.65
CA THR A 117 30.37 -12.11 11.06
C THR A 117 29.64 -13.08 11.96
N ALA A 118 28.93 -12.63 12.99
CA ALA A 118 28.17 -13.50 13.90
C ALA A 118 27.09 -14.34 13.19
N ARG A 119 26.63 -13.92 12.01
CA ARG A 119 25.64 -14.63 11.18
C ARG A 119 26.29 -15.54 10.12
N ASP A 120 27.61 -15.48 9.94
CA ASP A 120 28.29 -16.25 8.91
C ASP A 120 28.14 -17.76 9.18
N PRO A 121 27.55 -18.55 8.25
CA PRO A 121 27.37 -19.99 8.44
C PRO A 121 28.71 -20.73 8.64
N SER A 122 29.83 -20.17 8.18
CA SER A 122 31.16 -20.73 8.40
C SER A 122 31.57 -20.76 9.88
N LEU A 123 31.01 -19.89 10.73
CA LEU A 123 31.24 -19.93 12.19
C LEU A 123 30.66 -21.19 12.87
N SER A 124 29.75 -21.89 12.19
CA SER A 124 29.23 -23.18 12.66
C SER A 124 30.16 -24.36 12.34
N SER A 125 31.25 -24.13 11.60
CA SER A 125 32.26 -25.14 11.29
C SER A 125 32.99 -25.61 12.57
N PRO A 126 33.28 -26.92 12.71
CA PRO A 126 34.04 -27.45 13.84
C PRO A 126 35.49 -26.92 13.92
N SER A 127 35.97 -26.26 12.86
CA SER A 127 37.29 -25.60 12.82
C SER A 127 37.37 -24.32 13.66
N VAL A 128 36.24 -23.73 14.02
CA VAL A 128 36.18 -22.48 14.78
C VAL A 128 36.11 -22.77 16.28
N SER A 129 36.97 -22.12 17.07
CA SER A 129 37.00 -22.28 18.53
C SER A 129 35.63 -21.95 19.14
N PRO A 130 35.05 -22.85 19.97
CA PRO A 130 33.74 -22.63 20.58
C PRO A 130 33.73 -21.43 21.54
N VAL A 131 34.88 -21.13 22.16
CA VAL A 131 35.04 -19.97 23.05
C VAL A 131 34.93 -18.66 22.26
N LEU A 132 35.61 -18.58 21.11
CA LEU A 132 35.56 -17.41 20.24
C LEU A 132 34.15 -17.18 19.69
N ARG A 133 33.49 -18.26 19.27
CA ARG A 133 32.10 -18.21 18.80
C ARG A 133 31.14 -17.72 19.88
N ASN A 134 31.24 -18.24 21.09
CA ASN A 134 30.38 -17.83 22.19
C ASN A 134 30.59 -16.36 22.56
N GLU A 135 31.85 -15.88 22.55
CA GLU A 135 32.16 -14.47 22.83
C GLU A 135 31.65 -13.55 21.71
N LEU A 136 31.76 -13.97 20.44
CA LEU A 136 31.17 -13.25 19.30
C LEU A 136 29.64 -13.15 19.44
N TYR A 137 28.96 -14.25 19.74
CA TYR A 137 27.51 -14.25 19.92
C TYR A 137 27.07 -13.43 21.13
N ARG A 138 27.82 -13.49 22.24
CA ARG A 138 27.56 -12.69 23.43
C ARG A 138 27.69 -11.20 23.12
N ARG A 139 28.81 -10.77 22.52
CA ARG A 139 29.03 -9.37 22.13
C ARG A 139 28.00 -8.89 21.11
N ALA A 140 27.70 -9.69 20.11
CA ALA A 140 26.67 -9.37 19.12
C ALA A 140 25.30 -9.20 19.78
N GLY A 141 24.92 -10.11 20.69
CA GLY A 141 23.68 -10.04 21.45
C GLY A 141 23.58 -8.81 22.35
N GLU A 142 24.63 -8.52 23.13
CA GLU A 142 24.71 -7.32 23.98
C GLU A 142 24.60 -6.04 23.16
N THR A 143 25.32 -5.99 22.03
CA THR A 143 25.26 -4.86 21.10
C THR A 143 23.85 -4.69 20.53
N LEU A 144 23.22 -5.77 20.10
CA LEU A 144 21.85 -5.75 19.57
C LEU A 144 20.80 -5.34 20.61
N ALA A 145 21.00 -5.73 21.87
CA ALA A 145 20.09 -5.39 22.98
C ALA A 145 20.17 -3.91 23.35
N THR A 146 21.33 -3.27 23.17
CA THR A 146 21.49 -1.83 23.42
C THR A 146 20.93 -0.96 22.30
N LEU A 147 20.75 -1.52 21.10
CA LEU A 147 20.19 -0.83 19.94
C LEU A 147 18.67 -0.67 20.06
N ASP A 148 18.19 0.57 19.96
CA ASP A 148 16.76 0.83 19.69
C ASP A 148 16.45 0.56 18.22
N LEU A 149 16.27 -0.72 17.89
CA LEU A 149 15.93 -1.19 16.53
C LEU A 149 14.67 -0.51 15.98
N LYS A 150 13.75 -0.02 16.84
CA LYS A 150 12.53 0.70 16.40
C LYS A 150 12.84 2.08 15.84
N ARG A 151 13.96 2.70 16.22
CA ARG A 151 14.40 3.99 15.71
C ARG A 151 14.94 3.90 14.29
N ASN A 152 15.49 2.73 13.93
CA ASN A 152 16.00 2.43 12.60
C ASN A 152 14.91 2.06 11.57
N LEU A 153 13.64 2.00 11.98
CA LEU A 153 12.53 1.82 11.04
C LEU A 153 12.35 3.06 10.15
N PRO A 154 12.14 2.91 8.84
CA PRO A 154 11.99 4.04 7.91
C PRO A 154 10.61 4.70 8.07
N ARG A 155 10.42 5.51 9.11
CA ARG A 155 9.15 6.20 9.43
C ARG A 155 8.85 7.37 8.48
N ARG A 156 9.89 8.03 7.96
CA ARG A 156 9.76 9.20 7.06
C ARG A 156 8.92 8.90 5.82
N PRO A 157 9.21 7.86 5.01
CA PRO A 157 8.41 7.56 3.84
C PRO A 157 6.96 7.21 4.20
N VAL A 158 6.73 6.45 5.28
CA VAL A 158 5.37 6.12 5.73
C VAL A 158 4.59 7.40 6.06
N ARG A 159 5.18 8.30 6.84
CA ARG A 159 4.55 9.58 7.22
C ARG A 159 4.28 10.46 5.99
N GLN A 160 5.25 10.58 5.08
CA GLN A 160 5.08 11.38 3.85
C GLN A 160 3.92 10.87 2.99
N TRP A 161 3.84 9.55 2.76
CA TRP A 161 2.76 8.98 1.95
C TRP A 161 1.41 8.98 2.67
N LEU A 162 1.39 8.90 4.00
CA LEU A 162 0.18 9.07 4.79
C LEU A 162 -0.34 10.50 4.68
N VAL A 163 0.53 11.50 4.86
CA VAL A 163 0.17 12.92 4.68
C VAL A 163 -0.30 13.18 3.25
N ALA A 164 0.41 12.69 2.24
CA ALA A 164 0.00 12.82 0.84
C ALA A 164 -1.37 12.17 0.57
N SER A 165 -1.66 11.02 1.17
CA SER A 165 -2.96 10.35 1.07
C SER A 165 -4.09 11.18 1.69
N VAL A 166 -3.84 11.75 2.87
CA VAL A 166 -4.79 12.64 3.54
C VAL A 166 -5.04 13.89 2.71
N LEU A 167 -4.00 14.53 2.18
CA LEU A 167 -4.14 15.71 1.32
C LEU A 167 -4.89 15.38 0.02
N ALA A 168 -4.59 14.25 -0.63
CA ALA A 168 -5.32 13.80 -1.81
C ALA A 168 -6.80 13.57 -1.50
N LEU A 169 -7.12 12.94 -0.37
CA LEU A 169 -8.50 12.71 0.06
C LEU A 169 -9.23 14.02 0.37
N LEU A 170 -8.57 14.97 1.04
CA LEU A 170 -9.13 16.30 1.29
C LEU A 170 -9.40 17.04 -0.02
N GLY A 171 -8.48 16.96 -0.98
CA GLY A 171 -8.68 17.52 -2.32
C GLY A 171 -9.87 16.89 -3.04
N PHE A 172 -10.03 15.57 -2.96
CA PHE A 172 -11.19 14.86 -3.50
C PHE A 172 -12.50 15.30 -2.83
N LEU A 173 -12.54 15.39 -1.50
CA LEU A 173 -13.71 15.85 -0.75
C LEU A 173 -14.05 17.31 -1.08
N PHE A 174 -13.04 18.16 -1.19
CA PHE A 174 -13.22 19.54 -1.63
C PHE A 174 -13.80 19.61 -3.04
N LEU A 175 -13.32 18.80 -3.98
CA LEU A 175 -13.88 18.72 -5.33
C LEU A 175 -15.35 18.28 -5.31
N MET A 176 -15.69 17.26 -4.50
CA MET A 176 -17.05 16.74 -4.38
C MET A 176 -18.03 17.72 -3.74
N THR A 177 -17.57 18.56 -2.83
CA THR A 177 -18.41 19.52 -2.09
C THR A 177 -18.49 20.88 -2.77
N SER A 178 -17.41 21.35 -3.40
CA SER A 178 -17.37 22.63 -4.11
C SER A 178 -18.11 22.60 -5.44
N ASN A 179 -18.18 21.43 -6.11
CA ASN A 179 -18.79 21.30 -7.42
C ASN A 179 -19.99 20.34 -7.38
N ARG A 180 -21.21 20.89 -7.54
CA ARG A 180 -22.47 20.13 -7.51
C ARG A 180 -22.55 19.03 -8.57
N GLU A 181 -21.78 19.15 -9.65
CA GLU A 181 -21.77 18.18 -10.75
C GLU A 181 -20.71 17.08 -10.57
N ALA A 182 -19.72 17.27 -9.68
CA ALA A 182 -18.66 16.28 -9.46
C ALA A 182 -19.19 14.90 -8.99
N PRO A 183 -20.22 14.81 -8.12
CA PRO A 183 -20.83 13.52 -7.79
C PRO A 183 -21.46 12.82 -9.00
N VAL A 184 -22.02 13.59 -9.95
CA VAL A 184 -22.59 13.04 -11.19
C VAL A 184 -21.46 12.52 -12.08
N ALA A 185 -20.38 13.27 -12.25
CA ALA A 185 -19.19 12.84 -12.98
C ALA A 185 -18.60 11.55 -12.41
N LEU A 186 -18.51 11.43 -11.08
CA LEU A 186 -18.05 10.21 -10.41
C LEU A 186 -18.99 9.03 -10.72
N LYS A 187 -20.32 9.21 -10.63
CA LYS A 187 -21.29 8.16 -10.98
C LYS A 187 -21.13 7.71 -12.44
N ARG A 188 -20.89 8.65 -13.36
CA ARG A 188 -20.63 8.35 -14.78
C ARG A 188 -19.31 7.61 -14.99
N LEU A 189 -18.31 7.83 -14.14
CA LEU A 189 -17.06 7.07 -14.18
C LEU A 189 -17.24 5.63 -13.69
N VAL A 190 -17.99 5.43 -12.60
CA VAL A 190 -18.26 4.11 -12.01
C VAL A 190 -19.21 3.28 -12.89
N ALA A 191 -20.21 3.92 -13.49
CA ALA A 191 -21.21 3.27 -14.33
C ALA A 191 -21.34 4.00 -15.68
N PRO A 192 -20.38 3.81 -16.60
CA PRO A 192 -20.30 4.57 -17.85
C PRO A 192 -21.50 4.36 -18.79
N PHE A 193 -22.19 3.21 -18.68
CA PHE A 193 -23.33 2.86 -19.53
C PHE A 193 -24.70 3.03 -18.86
N ALA A 194 -24.77 3.54 -17.63
CA ALA A 194 -26.03 3.64 -16.87
C ALA A 194 -26.93 4.82 -17.33
N GLY A 195 -26.66 5.46 -18.47
CA GLY A 195 -27.43 6.59 -18.96
C GLY A 195 -27.38 7.83 -18.05
N VAL A 196 -26.44 7.90 -17.11
CA VAL A 196 -26.33 9.02 -16.17
C VAL A 196 -25.91 10.27 -16.94
N THR A 197 -26.77 11.29 -16.91
CA THR A 197 -26.58 12.59 -17.57
C THR A 197 -26.41 13.71 -16.55
N TYR A 198 -25.77 14.80 -16.95
CA TYR A 198 -25.68 16.03 -16.15
C TYR A 198 -27.01 16.80 -16.08
N THR A 199 -27.93 16.48 -16.98
CA THR A 199 -29.27 17.06 -17.04
C THR A 199 -30.27 16.02 -16.58
N GLN A 200 -31.14 16.39 -15.65
CA GLN A 200 -32.23 15.56 -15.15
C GLN A 200 -33.56 16.17 -15.60
N VAL A 201 -34.41 15.34 -16.20
CA VAL A 201 -35.77 15.72 -16.61
C VAL A 201 -36.72 15.02 -15.65
N ALA A 202 -37.42 15.80 -14.83
CA ALA A 202 -38.49 15.30 -13.99
C ALA A 202 -39.82 15.56 -14.71
N ASP A 203 -40.59 14.50 -14.94
CA ASP A 203 -41.96 14.63 -15.43
C ASP A 203 -42.83 15.21 -14.30
N THR A 204 -43.36 16.39 -14.54
CA THR A 204 -44.24 17.11 -13.61
C THR A 204 -45.67 17.12 -14.07
N THR A 205 -46.01 16.35 -15.12
CA THR A 205 -47.35 16.34 -15.71
C THR A 205 -48.38 15.93 -14.65
N PRO A 206 -49.25 16.86 -14.21
CA PRO A 206 -50.10 16.64 -13.04
C PRO A 206 -51.22 15.64 -13.30
N ASP A 207 -51.56 15.41 -14.57
CA ASP A 207 -52.67 14.53 -14.96
C ASP A 207 -52.21 13.53 -16.03
N ARG A 208 -52.23 12.24 -15.67
CA ARG A 208 -51.94 11.14 -16.62
C ARG A 208 -53.18 10.75 -17.42
N THR A 209 -54.34 11.34 -17.13
CA THR A 209 -55.58 11.03 -17.82
C THR A 209 -55.75 11.92 -19.05
N PHE A 210 -55.94 11.29 -20.20
CA PHE A 210 -56.11 11.99 -21.47
C PHE A 210 -57.56 12.45 -21.60
N ASP A 211 -57.81 13.74 -21.38
CA ASP A 211 -59.09 14.37 -21.66
C ASP A 211 -59.14 14.81 -23.14
N ARG A 212 -60.04 14.21 -23.93
CA ARG A 212 -60.23 14.54 -25.35
C ARG A 212 -60.66 15.98 -25.60
N THR A 213 -61.10 16.70 -24.57
CA THR A 213 -61.51 18.10 -24.67
C THR A 213 -60.36 19.09 -24.43
N ARG A 214 -59.17 18.62 -24.04
CA ARG A 214 -57.98 19.45 -23.81
C ARG A 214 -56.80 18.98 -24.66
N LEU A 215 -56.00 19.92 -25.15
CA LEU A 215 -54.73 19.58 -25.81
C LEU A 215 -53.80 18.94 -24.77
N PRO A 216 -53.15 17.80 -25.09
CA PRO A 216 -52.19 17.18 -24.19
C PRO A 216 -51.06 18.16 -23.91
N ARG A 217 -50.83 18.45 -22.62
CA ARG A 217 -49.74 19.33 -22.18
C ARG A 217 -48.75 18.50 -21.38
N ILE A 218 -47.53 18.38 -21.89
CA ILE A 218 -46.41 17.75 -21.19
C ILE A 218 -45.67 18.86 -20.46
N GLU A 219 -45.67 18.83 -19.13
CA GLU A 219 -44.89 19.76 -18.31
C GLU A 219 -43.71 18.98 -17.72
N ALA A 220 -42.50 19.30 -18.19
CA ALA A 220 -41.28 18.70 -17.69
C ALA A 220 -40.40 19.75 -17.03
N THR A 221 -39.93 19.46 -15.82
CA THR A 221 -38.94 20.29 -15.14
C THR A 221 -37.54 19.78 -15.49
N VAL A 222 -36.77 20.61 -16.19
CA VAL A 222 -35.38 20.30 -16.58
C VAL A 222 -34.44 20.97 -15.59
N THR A 223 -33.55 20.19 -14.98
CA THR A 223 -32.53 20.68 -14.04
C THR A 223 -31.14 20.22 -14.46
N GLY A 224 -30.10 21.02 -14.18
CA GLY A 224 -28.71 20.70 -14.52
C GLY A 224 -28.15 21.55 -15.66
N ARG A 225 -27.27 20.96 -16.48
CA ARG A 225 -26.66 21.67 -17.62
C ARG A 225 -27.68 21.93 -18.74
N PRO A 226 -27.55 23.04 -19.48
CA PRO A 226 -28.35 23.29 -20.67
C PRO A 226 -28.14 22.13 -21.65
N ALA A 227 -29.24 21.51 -22.06
CA ALA A 227 -29.26 20.45 -23.06
C ALA A 227 -29.72 21.03 -24.41
N GLU A 228 -29.23 20.44 -25.49
CA GLU A 228 -29.69 20.78 -26.83
C GLU A 228 -31.18 20.41 -26.98
N THR A 229 -31.98 21.34 -27.48
CA THR A 229 -33.43 21.13 -27.61
C THR A 229 -33.70 20.28 -28.83
N VAL A 230 -34.23 19.07 -28.64
CA VAL A 230 -34.62 18.18 -29.74
C VAL A 230 -36.13 18.26 -29.91
N MET A 231 -36.58 18.69 -31.09
CA MET A 231 -37.99 18.66 -31.48
C MET A 231 -38.38 17.21 -31.76
N VAL A 232 -39.25 16.64 -30.92
CA VAL A 232 -39.80 15.31 -31.15
C VAL A 232 -41.16 15.47 -31.83
N THR A 233 -41.24 15.14 -33.12
CA THR A 233 -42.51 15.04 -33.83
C THR A 233 -43.15 13.71 -33.49
N ILE A 234 -44.29 13.76 -32.79
CA ILE A 234 -45.11 12.57 -32.51
C ILE A 234 -45.99 12.37 -33.75
N ALA A 235 -45.66 11.37 -34.56
CA ALA A 235 -46.41 10.96 -35.74
C ALA A 235 -47.55 10.00 -35.37
#